data_AF-A0A8J5CDQ5-F1
#
_entry.id   AF-A0A8J5CDQ5-F1
#
_cell.length_a   1.000
_cell.length_b   1.000
_cell.length_c   1.000
_cell.angle_alpha   90.00
_cell.angle_beta   90.00
_cell.angle_gamma   90.00
#
_symmetry.space_group_name_H-M   'P 1'
#
loop_
_entity.id
_entity.type
_entity.pdbx_description
1 polymer ?
#
loop_
_entity_poly.entity_id
_entity_poly.type
_entity_poly.pdbx_seq_one_letter_code
_entity_poly.pdbx_strand_id
1 'polypeptide(L)'
;MGSLLKSVVDDVVILLKTPRLRTITLTIYFIYIVAGMVYYGLSLSGASISDDPYVYLVLSGLMELPAYTFSGFIVQHFGRKPSLFFSFLITTAVLLAGGFTPAEYSTTMLTLAMVGKMAISISFQMIVFFSGELFPTEVRSRGVSTAFMMSRLGSMGAPIITDLVGSMYPWAPFAIFGSGALLAGAGTFLLPETRGQVLPDKVAHLEAREKILCGVSSSCFVEACSLCV
;
A
#
# COMPACT_ATOMS: atom_id res chain seq x y z
N MET A 1 -3.18 -26.85 17.94
CA MET A 1 -2.37 -25.69 17.49
C MET A 1 -1.39 -26.05 16.37
N GLY A 2 -0.58 -27.11 16.50
CA GLY A 2 0.49 -27.42 15.53
C GLY A 2 0.06 -27.81 14.10
N SER A 3 -1.09 -28.46 13.92
CA SER A 3 -1.61 -28.84 12.59
C SER A 3 -2.09 -27.65 11.76
N LEU A 4 -2.70 -26.65 12.41
CA LEU A 4 -3.14 -25.41 11.77
C LEU A 4 -1.96 -24.55 11.33
N LEU A 5 -0.93 -24.43 12.18
CA LEU A 5 0.30 -23.71 11.84
C LEU A 5 1.01 -24.34 10.64
N LYS A 6 1.07 -25.68 10.57
CA LYS A 6 1.60 -26.37 9.38
C LYS A 6 0.82 -26.03 8.12
N SER A 7 -0.51 -26.07 8.16
CA SER A 7 -1.35 -25.70 7.02
C SER A 7 -1.11 -24.26 6.54
N VAL A 8 -0.97 -23.29 7.46
CA VAL A 8 -0.71 -21.89 7.10
C VAL A 8 0.69 -21.73 6.49
N VAL A 9 1.69 -22.41 7.06
CA VAL A 9 3.06 -22.37 6.51
C VAL A 9 3.10 -23.00 5.12
N ASP A 10 2.44 -24.14 4.92
CA ASP A 10 2.35 -24.79 3.62
C ASP A 10 1.65 -23.89 2.58
N ASP A 11 0.59 -23.19 2.98
CA ASP A 11 -0.09 -22.21 2.13
C ASP A 11 0.83 -21.05 1.72
N VAL A 12 1.58 -20.48 2.66
CA VAL A 12 2.56 -19.41 2.35
C VAL A 12 3.68 -19.93 1.46
N VAL A 13 4.16 -21.15 1.68
CA VAL A 13 5.22 -21.78 0.88
C VAL A 13 4.74 -22.03 -0.55
N ILE A 14 3.47 -22.41 -0.75
CA ILE A 14 2.88 -22.57 -2.10
C ILE A 14 2.92 -21.25 -2.88
N LEU A 15 2.62 -20.11 -2.23
CA LEU A 15 2.70 -18.79 -2.87
C LEU A 15 4.13 -18.38 -3.28
N LEU A 16 5.14 -18.83 -2.53
CA LEU A 16 6.54 -18.48 -2.77
C LEU A 16 7.26 -19.44 -3.73
N LYS A 17 6.59 -20.52 -4.17
CA LYS A 17 7.19 -21.59 -4.96
C LYS A 17 7.59 -21.15 -6.39
N THR A 18 6.78 -20.30 -7.02
CA THR A 18 7.01 -19.81 -8.38
C THR A 18 7.72 -18.44 -8.35
N PRO A 19 8.80 -18.20 -9.12
CA PRO A 19 9.63 -17.00 -9.00
C PRO A 19 8.87 -15.69 -9.26
N ARG A 20 7.94 -15.66 -10.22
CA ARG A 20 7.13 -14.48 -10.53
C ARG A 20 6.05 -14.22 -9.48
N LEU A 21 5.35 -15.26 -9.03
CA LEU A 21 4.35 -15.15 -7.97
C LEU A 21 5.01 -14.68 -6.66
N ARG A 22 6.24 -15.14 -6.39
CA ARG A 22 7.07 -14.67 -5.28
C ARG A 22 7.35 -13.17 -5.34
N THR A 23 7.82 -12.64 -6.47
CA THR A 23 8.09 -11.20 -6.61
C THR A 23 6.83 -10.36 -6.41
N ILE A 24 5.70 -10.79 -7.00
CA ILE A 24 4.39 -10.14 -6.82
C ILE A 24 3.98 -10.17 -5.34
N THR A 25 4.02 -11.34 -4.72
CA THR A 25 3.59 -11.55 -3.32
C THR A 25 4.45 -10.74 -2.35
N LEU A 26 5.78 -10.76 -2.50
CA LEU A 26 6.70 -10.00 -1.66
C LEU A 26 6.47 -8.49 -1.79
N THR A 27 6.25 -8.00 -3.01
CA THR A 27 5.99 -6.57 -3.23
C THR A 27 4.64 -6.16 -2.65
N ILE A 28 3.60 -6.99 -2.82
CA ILE A 28 2.29 -6.77 -2.18
C ILE A 28 2.44 -6.76 -0.66
N TYR A 29 3.14 -7.72 -0.06
CA TYR A 29 3.35 -7.76 1.39
C TYR A 29 4.03 -6.49 1.90
N PHE A 30 5.08 -6.03 1.22
CA PHE A 30 5.74 -4.78 1.56
C PHE A 30 4.77 -3.58 1.53
N ILE A 31 3.98 -3.45 0.45
CA ILE A 31 2.98 -2.38 0.32
C ILE A 31 1.93 -2.46 1.45
N TYR A 32 1.43 -3.65 1.78
CA TYR A 32 0.44 -3.83 2.85
C TYR A 32 1.00 -3.49 4.24
N ILE A 33 2.25 -3.86 4.55
CA ILE A 33 2.91 -3.51 5.81
C ILE A 33 2.98 -1.99 5.95
N VAL A 34 3.49 -1.30 4.92
CA VAL A 34 3.60 0.16 4.92
C VAL A 34 2.24 0.82 5.00
N ALA A 35 1.28 0.40 4.17
CA ALA A 35 -0.06 1.00 4.15
C ALA A 35 -0.77 0.82 5.51
N GLY A 36 -0.66 -0.36 6.12
CA GLY A 36 -1.20 -0.64 7.45
C GLY A 36 -0.53 0.17 8.55
N MET A 37 0.78 0.39 8.45
CA MET A 37 1.54 1.23 9.38
C MET A 37 1.13 2.69 9.28
N VAL A 38 1.10 3.27 8.07
CA VAL A 38 0.76 4.69 7.86
C VAL A 38 -0.71 4.97 8.21
N TYR A 39 -1.64 4.09 7.82
CA TYR A 39 -3.07 4.25 8.09
C TYR A 39 -3.36 4.32 9.59
N TYR A 40 -2.79 3.39 10.38
CA TYR A 40 -2.97 3.40 11.83
C TYR A 40 -2.12 4.47 12.53
N GLY A 41 -0.92 4.75 12.03
CA GLY A 41 -0.07 5.83 12.55
C GLY A 41 -0.78 7.19 12.51
N LEU A 42 -1.46 7.49 11.40
CA LEU A 42 -2.24 8.74 11.27
C LEU A 42 -3.47 8.72 12.17
N SER A 43 -4.18 7.60 12.25
CA SER A 43 -5.36 7.50 13.12
C SER A 43 -5.04 7.65 14.60
N LEU A 44 -3.88 7.17 15.03
CA LEU A 44 -3.45 7.22 16.43
C LEU A 44 -2.77 8.56 16.79
N SER A 45 -2.27 9.30 15.80
CA SER A 45 -1.65 10.62 16.00
C SER A 45 -2.65 11.76 16.25
N GLY A 46 -3.94 11.46 16.43
CA GLY A 46 -4.97 12.49 16.64
C GLY A 46 -4.74 13.35 17.88
N ALA A 47 -4.13 12.78 18.93
CA ALA A 47 -3.83 13.48 20.17
C ALA A 47 -2.66 14.48 20.06
N SER A 48 -1.79 14.34 19.06
CA SER A 48 -0.66 15.26 18.83
C SER A 48 -0.95 16.33 17.77
N ILE A 49 -1.93 16.10 16.90
CA ILE A 49 -2.26 16.95 15.75
C ILE A 49 -3.38 17.95 16.06
N SER A 50 -4.32 17.60 16.93
CA SER A 50 -5.54 18.37 17.22
C SER A 50 -5.64 18.67 18.70
N ASP A 51 -6.13 19.86 19.04
CA ASP A 51 -6.45 20.25 20.42
C ASP A 51 -7.52 19.33 21.03
N ASP A 52 -8.47 18.88 20.20
CA ASP A 52 -9.49 17.90 20.57
C ASP A 52 -9.31 16.58 19.80
N PRO A 53 -8.90 15.47 20.46
CA PRO A 53 -8.70 14.18 19.81
C PRO A 53 -10.01 13.53 19.34
N TYR A 54 -11.14 13.84 19.99
CA TYR A 54 -12.46 13.34 19.59
C TYR A 54 -12.90 13.91 18.24
N VAL A 55 -12.66 15.20 18.02
CA VAL A 55 -12.98 15.87 16.74
C VAL A 55 -12.14 15.29 15.62
N TYR A 56 -10.83 15.08 15.87
CA TYR A 56 -9.94 14.43 14.91
C TYR A 56 -10.43 13.03 14.51
N LEU A 57 -10.86 12.22 15.47
CA LEU A 57 -11.35 10.86 15.21
C LEU A 57 -12.62 10.87 14.35
N VAL A 58 -13.58 11.76 14.68
CA VAL A 58 -14.83 11.90 13.91
C VAL A 58 -14.55 12.36 12.48
N LEU A 59 -13.69 13.38 12.30
CA LEU A 59 -13.30 13.87 10.98
C LEU A 59 -12.55 12.80 10.18
N SER A 60 -11.62 12.10 10.82
CA SER A 60 -10.88 10.99 10.21
C SER A 60 -11.83 9.89 9.72
N GLY A 61 -12.84 9.52 10.51
CA GLY A 61 -13.85 8.54 10.09
C GLY A 61 -14.75 9.06 8.96
N LEU A 62 -15.14 10.34 9.02
CA LEU A 62 -15.94 10.97 7.97
C LEU A 62 -15.21 10.99 6.62
N MET A 63 -13.89 11.20 6.63
CA MET A 63 -13.04 11.22 5.43
C MET A 63 -12.87 9.85 4.77
N GLU A 64 -13.20 8.75 5.45
CA GLU A 64 -13.15 7.41 4.84
C GLU A 64 -14.31 7.19 3.86
N LEU A 65 -15.49 7.74 4.13
CA LEU A 65 -16.64 7.63 3.24
C LEU A 65 -16.37 8.18 1.83
N PRO A 66 -15.88 9.42 1.64
CA PRO A 66 -15.53 9.91 0.31
C PRO A 66 -14.32 9.18 -0.27
N ALA A 67 -13.36 8.72 0.55
CA ALA A 67 -12.23 7.94 0.06
C ALA A 67 -12.70 6.68 -0.68
N TYR A 68 -13.71 5.97 -0.14
CA TYR A 68 -14.25 4.78 -0.81
C TYR A 68 -14.91 5.11 -2.15
N THR A 69 -15.69 6.18 -2.26
CA THR A 69 -16.35 6.56 -3.52
C THR A 69 -15.34 7.03 -4.58
N PHE A 70 -14.36 7.84 -4.18
CA PHE A 70 -13.30 8.30 -5.09
C PHE A 70 -12.40 7.16 -5.56
N SER A 71 -12.08 6.18 -4.69
CA SER A 71 -11.23 5.05 -5.07
C SER A 71 -11.80 4.29 -6.27
N GLY A 72 -13.11 4.02 -6.28
CA GLY A 72 -13.78 3.35 -7.40
C GLY A 72 -13.71 4.15 -8.71
N PHE A 73 -13.91 5.46 -8.63
CA PHE A 73 -13.85 6.34 -9.80
C PHE A 73 -12.44 6.43 -10.40
N ILE A 74 -11.42 6.59 -9.55
CA ILE A 74 -10.01 6.74 -9.98
C ILE A 74 -9.54 5.48 -10.73
N VAL A 75 -9.87 4.29 -10.23
CA VAL A 75 -9.56 3.01 -10.88
C VAL A 75 -10.02 2.96 -12.31
N GLN A 76 -11.30 3.32 -12.53
CA GLN A 76 -11.96 3.14 -13.80
C GLN A 76 -11.35 4.02 -14.88
N HIS A 77 -10.88 5.21 -14.51
CA HIS A 77 -10.34 6.18 -15.45
C HIS A 77 -8.84 6.00 -15.73
N PHE A 78 -8.02 5.95 -14.67
CA PHE A 78 -6.56 6.01 -14.78
C PHE A 78 -5.86 4.64 -14.87
N GLY A 79 -6.55 3.53 -14.58
CA GLY A 79 -5.93 2.20 -14.46
C GLY A 79 -5.37 1.97 -13.06
N ARG A 80 -4.93 0.74 -12.73
CA ARG A 80 -4.68 0.30 -11.34
C ARG A 80 -3.31 0.74 -10.80
N LYS A 81 -2.26 0.61 -11.61
CA LYS A 81 -0.88 0.93 -11.21
C LYS A 81 -0.63 2.43 -11.02
N PRO A 82 -0.94 3.32 -11.99
CA PRO A 82 -0.66 4.75 -11.82
C PRO A 82 -1.50 5.35 -10.69
N SER A 83 -2.76 4.92 -10.53
CA SER A 83 -3.60 5.40 -9.43
C SER A 83 -3.02 5.07 -8.05
N LEU A 84 -2.45 3.87 -7.89
CA LEU A 84 -1.84 3.45 -6.62
C LEU A 84 -0.54 4.22 -6.37
N PHE A 85 0.27 4.45 -7.40
CA PHE A 85 1.46 5.26 -7.29
C PHE A 85 1.14 6.72 -6.89
N PHE A 86 0.20 7.36 -7.57
CA PHE A 86 -0.18 8.75 -7.28
C PHE A 86 -0.79 8.89 -5.90
N SER A 87 -1.59 7.93 -5.42
CA SER A 87 -2.17 8.00 -4.09
C SER A 87 -1.12 7.87 -2.99
N PHE A 88 -0.12 7.00 -3.16
CA PHE A 88 1.05 6.94 -2.26
C PHE A 88 1.90 8.21 -2.34
N LEU A 89 2.10 8.78 -3.52
CA LEU A 89 2.86 10.02 -3.70
C LEU A 89 2.19 11.20 -3.00
N ILE A 90 0.86 11.35 -3.14
CA ILE A 90 0.08 12.37 -2.40
C ILE A 90 0.23 12.15 -0.89
N THR A 91 0.12 10.90 -0.43
CA THR A 91 0.30 10.56 0.99
C THR A 91 1.69 10.98 1.47
N THR A 92 2.76 10.63 0.74
CA THR A 92 4.13 11.04 1.06
C THR A 92 4.28 12.55 1.12
N ALA A 93 3.81 13.27 0.09
CA ALA A 93 3.95 14.71 0.02
C ALA A 93 3.31 15.41 1.22
N VAL A 94 2.10 14.97 1.59
CA VAL A 94 1.34 15.51 2.71
C VAL A 94 2.00 15.19 4.06
N LEU A 95 2.51 13.96 4.23
CA LEU A 95 3.19 13.57 5.48
C LEU A 95 4.51 14.31 5.65
N LEU A 96 5.30 14.45 4.59
CA LEU A 96 6.53 15.23 4.64
C LEU A 96 6.24 16.70 4.93
N ALA A 97 5.25 17.29 4.25
CA ALA A 97 4.83 18.67 4.52
C ALA A 97 4.35 18.85 5.98
N GLY A 98 3.64 17.86 6.53
CA GLY A 98 3.23 17.85 7.94
C GLY A 98 4.42 17.83 8.91
N GLY A 99 5.48 17.09 8.59
CA GLY A 99 6.70 17.06 9.40
C GLY A 99 7.50 18.36 9.40
N PHE A 100 7.40 19.18 8.35
CA PHE A 100 8.05 20.49 8.27
C PHE A 100 7.21 21.64 8.83
N THR A 101 5.92 21.40 9.12
CA THR A 101 5.02 22.43 9.61
C THR A 101 5.22 22.63 11.12
N PRO A 102 5.54 23.85 11.60
CA PRO A 102 5.67 24.10 13.03
C PRO A 102 4.31 23.99 13.75
N ALA A 103 4.36 23.56 15.02
CA ALA A 103 3.19 23.25 15.85
C ALA A 103 2.25 24.45 16.10
N GLU A 104 2.66 25.67 15.75
CA GLU A 104 1.90 26.90 15.90
C GLU A 104 0.67 26.96 14.97
N TYR A 105 0.65 26.18 13.88
CA TYR A 105 -0.44 26.18 12.90
C TYR A 105 -1.30 24.91 12.96
N SER A 106 -1.97 24.68 14.10
CA SER A 106 -2.87 23.54 14.36
C SER A 106 -3.87 23.26 13.23
N THR A 107 -4.48 24.30 12.65
CA THR A 107 -5.44 24.17 11.54
C THR A 107 -4.80 23.63 10.25
N THR A 108 -3.59 24.06 9.92
CA THR A 108 -2.88 23.59 8.73
C THR A 108 -2.42 22.13 8.89
N MET A 109 -1.96 21.76 10.09
CA MET A 109 -1.57 20.40 10.41
C MET A 109 -2.77 19.45 10.34
N LEU A 110 -3.92 19.87 10.88
CA LEU A 110 -5.16 19.12 10.82
C LEU A 110 -5.63 18.90 9.38
N THR A 111 -5.65 19.95 8.54
CA THR A 111 -6.06 19.83 7.14
C THR A 111 -5.14 18.91 6.35
N LEU A 112 -3.82 19.01 6.53
CA LEU A 112 -2.86 18.07 5.95
C LEU A 112 -3.14 16.64 6.43
N ALA A 113 -3.32 16.43 7.74
CA ALA A 113 -3.61 15.11 8.27
C ALA A 113 -4.89 14.49 7.67
N MET A 114 -5.94 15.29 7.45
CA MET A 114 -7.18 14.84 6.80
C MET A 114 -6.98 14.47 5.33
N VAL A 115 -6.22 15.27 4.57
CA VAL A 115 -5.89 14.95 3.18
C VAL A 115 -5.04 13.68 3.12
N GLY A 116 -4.06 13.53 4.01
CA GLY A 116 -3.23 12.34 4.13
C GLY A 116 -4.05 11.11 4.48
N LYS A 117 -5.01 11.25 5.41
CA LYS A 117 -5.93 10.18 5.82
C LYS A 117 -6.82 9.73 4.65
N MET A 118 -7.36 10.66 3.87
CA MET A 118 -8.13 10.34 2.68
C MET A 118 -7.26 9.61 1.64
N ALA A 119 -6.05 10.10 1.36
CA ALA A 119 -5.14 9.53 0.36
C ALA A 119 -4.67 8.11 0.72
N ILE A 120 -4.35 7.85 2.00
CA ILE A 120 -3.95 6.50 2.46
C ILE A 120 -5.14 5.54 2.45
N SER A 121 -6.35 5.99 2.79
CA SER A 121 -7.57 5.18 2.71
C SER A 121 -7.89 4.78 1.28
N ILE A 122 -7.75 5.70 0.31
CA ILE A 122 -7.84 5.38 -1.12
C ILE A 122 -6.78 4.32 -1.46
N SER A 123 -5.52 4.57 -1.14
CA SER A 123 -4.41 3.64 -1.44
C SER A 123 -4.66 2.24 -0.88
N PHE A 124 -5.17 2.14 0.35
CA PHE A 124 -5.49 0.89 1.01
C PHE A 124 -6.62 0.13 0.30
N GLN A 125 -7.69 0.81 -0.08
CA GLN A 125 -8.77 0.18 -0.84
C GLN A 125 -8.30 -0.29 -2.23
N MET A 126 -7.45 0.51 -2.87
CA MET A 126 -6.89 0.22 -4.18
C MET A 126 -6.02 -1.04 -4.18
N ILE A 127 -5.12 -1.18 -3.21
CA ILE A 127 -4.26 -2.37 -3.10
C ILE A 127 -5.08 -3.64 -2.79
N VAL A 128 -6.21 -3.51 -2.08
CA VAL A 128 -7.13 -4.62 -1.82
C VAL A 128 -7.81 -5.11 -3.10
N PHE A 129 -8.26 -4.20 -3.96
CA PHE A 129 -8.77 -4.58 -5.27
C PHE A 129 -7.68 -5.17 -6.17
N PHE A 130 -6.51 -4.52 -6.20
CA PHE A 130 -5.42 -4.90 -7.08
C PHE A 130 -4.83 -6.27 -6.69
N SER A 131 -4.66 -6.55 -5.41
CA SER A 131 -4.19 -7.87 -4.94
C SER A 131 -5.11 -9.00 -5.41
N GLY A 132 -6.43 -8.76 -5.41
CA GLY A 132 -7.39 -9.70 -5.96
C GLY A 132 -7.24 -9.95 -7.47
N GLU A 133 -6.78 -8.97 -8.24
CA GLU A 133 -6.54 -9.14 -9.68
C GLU A 133 -5.18 -9.80 -9.98
N LEU A 134 -4.18 -9.63 -9.11
CA LEU A 134 -2.86 -10.22 -9.29
C LEU A 134 -2.78 -11.71 -8.90
N PHE A 135 -3.51 -12.13 -7.86
CA PHE A 135 -3.47 -13.51 -7.43
C PHE A 135 -4.41 -14.39 -8.28
N PRO A 136 -3.95 -15.56 -8.77
CA PRO A 136 -4.81 -16.46 -9.54
C PRO A 136 -5.90 -17.07 -8.67
N THR A 137 -7.05 -17.39 -9.25
CA THR A 137 -8.28 -17.77 -8.50
C THR A 137 -8.04 -18.93 -7.52
N GLU A 138 -7.20 -19.91 -7.86
CA GLU A 138 -6.82 -21.04 -7.01
C GLU A 138 -6.17 -20.64 -5.67
N VAL A 139 -5.37 -19.56 -5.64
CA VAL A 139 -4.62 -19.12 -4.44
C VAL A 139 -5.00 -17.70 -3.98
N ARG A 140 -5.97 -17.06 -4.64
CA ARG A 140 -6.37 -15.67 -4.39
C ARG A 140 -6.79 -15.43 -2.95
N SER A 141 -7.70 -16.26 -2.42
CA SER A 141 -8.17 -16.11 -1.04
C SER A 141 -7.02 -16.21 -0.03
N ARG A 142 -6.07 -17.12 -0.28
CA ARG A 142 -4.88 -17.32 0.56
C ARG A 142 -3.94 -16.12 0.49
N GLY A 143 -3.58 -15.69 -0.72
CA GLY A 143 -2.66 -14.56 -0.93
C GLY A 143 -3.18 -13.22 -0.42
N VAL A 144 -4.47 -12.95 -0.61
CA VAL A 144 -5.08 -11.72 -0.08
C VAL A 144 -5.13 -11.78 1.45
N SER A 145 -5.52 -12.91 2.04
CA SER A 145 -5.60 -13.05 3.50
C SER A 145 -4.24 -12.89 4.18
N THR A 146 -3.20 -13.52 3.63
CA THR A 146 -1.83 -13.38 4.16
C THR A 146 -1.29 -11.96 3.98
N ALA A 147 -1.60 -11.28 2.87
CA ALA A 147 -1.24 -9.88 2.68
C ALA A 147 -1.93 -8.96 3.71
N PHE A 148 -3.20 -9.21 4.02
CA PHE A 148 -3.89 -8.50 5.10
C PHE A 148 -3.27 -8.75 6.47
N MET A 149 -2.86 -9.97 6.78
CA MET A 149 -2.12 -10.27 8.02
C MET A 149 -0.83 -9.45 8.11
N MET A 150 -0.11 -9.30 7.00
CA MET A 150 1.09 -8.45 6.93
C MET A 150 0.77 -6.98 7.19
N SER A 151 -0.36 -6.47 6.70
CA SER A 151 -0.82 -5.13 7.06
C SER A 151 -1.07 -4.97 8.56
N ARG A 152 -1.65 -5.98 9.22
CA ARG A 152 -1.85 -5.95 10.67
C ARG A 152 -0.53 -5.89 11.44
N LEU A 153 0.51 -6.57 10.98
CA LEU A 153 1.85 -6.43 11.56
C LEU A 153 2.37 -4.99 11.46
N GLY A 154 2.17 -4.34 10.30
CA GLY A 154 2.48 -2.91 10.13
C GLY A 154 1.69 -2.01 11.09
N SER A 155 0.39 -2.28 11.25
CA SER A 155 -0.49 -1.56 12.17
C SER A 155 -0.09 -1.72 13.64
N MET A 156 0.40 -2.88 14.04
CA MET A 156 0.94 -3.11 15.39
C MET A 156 2.23 -2.33 15.63
N GLY A 157 3.04 -2.13 14.59
CA GLY A 157 4.25 -1.32 14.65
C GLY A 157 3.99 0.20 14.71
N ALA A 158 2.85 0.66 14.18
CA ALA A 158 2.50 2.08 14.14
C ALA A 158 2.52 2.80 15.51
N PRO A 159 1.81 2.33 16.56
CA PRO A 159 1.84 2.97 17.88
C PRO A 159 3.24 2.97 18.50
N ILE A 160 4.01 1.89 18.30
CA ILE A 160 5.38 1.79 18.83
C ILE A 160 6.25 2.90 18.22
N ILE A 161 6.11 3.17 16.92
CA ILE A 161 6.84 4.24 16.23
C ILE A 161 6.36 5.61 16.71
N THR A 162 5.04 5.84 16.79
CA THR A 162 4.52 7.16 17.20
C THR A 162 4.85 7.49 18.64
N ASP A 163 4.74 6.55 19.57
CA ASP A 163 4.92 6.81 20.99
C ASP A 163 6.40 6.89 21.37
N LEU A 164 7.21 5.95 20.86
CA LEU A 164 8.63 5.88 21.19
C LEU A 164 9.45 6.95 20.48
N VAL A 165 9.16 7.20 19.20
CA VAL A 165 9.93 8.18 18.40
C VAL A 165 9.32 9.58 18.52
N GLY A 166 7.99 9.69 18.58
CA GLY A 166 7.30 10.99 18.70
C GLY A 166 7.55 11.69 20.03
N SER A 167 7.83 10.96 21.11
CA SER A 167 8.22 11.56 22.40
C SER A 167 9.60 12.21 22.37
N MET A 168 10.51 11.75 21.52
CA MET A 168 11.83 12.37 21.33
C MET A 168 11.83 13.45 20.24
N TYR A 169 11.19 13.17 19.10
CA TYR A 169 11.17 14.03 17.92
C TYR A 169 9.79 14.03 17.25
N PRO A 170 9.01 15.11 17.38
CA PRO A 170 7.65 15.19 16.82
C PRO A 170 7.57 15.02 15.28
N TRP A 171 8.62 15.40 14.55
CA TRP A 171 8.68 15.33 13.08
C TRP A 171 9.07 13.94 12.55
N ALA A 172 9.70 13.11 13.37
CA ALA A 172 10.31 11.85 12.92
C ALA A 172 9.28 10.77 12.51
N PRO A 173 8.14 10.56 13.21
CA PRO A 173 7.10 9.64 12.75
C PRO A 173 6.57 9.99 11.36
N PHE A 174 6.36 11.29 11.07
CA PHE A 174 5.92 11.77 9.76
C PHE A 174 6.95 11.47 8.67
N ALA A 175 8.24 11.64 8.95
CA ALA A 175 9.32 11.31 8.01
C ALA A 175 9.41 9.79 7.74
N ILE A 176 9.24 8.95 8.77
CA ILE A 176 9.25 7.49 8.65
C ILE A 176 8.06 7.01 7.82
N PHE A 177 6.86 7.50 8.12
CA PHE A 177 5.65 7.16 7.39
C PHE A 177 5.68 7.68 5.94
N GLY A 178 6.15 8.91 5.72
CA GLY A 178 6.27 9.51 4.40
C GLY A 178 7.29 8.78 3.51
N SER A 179 8.48 8.47 4.05
CA SER A 179 9.51 7.72 3.32
C SER A 179 9.10 6.27 3.06
N GLY A 180 8.45 5.61 4.03
CA GLY A 180 7.86 4.29 3.84
C GLY A 180 6.82 4.29 2.71
N ALA A 181 5.88 5.24 2.72
CA ALA A 181 4.88 5.40 1.67
C ALA A 181 5.52 5.65 0.29
N LEU A 182 6.63 6.38 0.23
CA LEU A 182 7.37 6.61 -1.02
C LEU A 182 7.96 5.32 -1.57
N LEU A 183 8.57 4.51 -0.69
CA LEU A 183 9.12 3.20 -1.07
C LEU A 183 8.01 2.24 -1.51
N ALA A 184 6.86 2.25 -0.83
CA ALA A 184 5.70 1.44 -1.25
C ALA A 184 5.17 1.89 -2.61
N GLY A 185 5.08 3.20 -2.84
CA GLY A 185 4.76 3.81 -4.13
C GLY A 185 5.75 3.35 -5.21
N ALA A 186 7.05 3.46 -4.98
CA ALA A 186 8.08 2.98 -5.92
C ALA A 186 7.97 1.47 -6.18
N GLY A 187 7.64 0.67 -5.16
CA GLY A 187 7.40 -0.76 -5.27
C GLY A 187 6.25 -1.10 -6.22
N THR A 188 5.26 -0.22 -6.38
CA THR A 188 4.17 -0.43 -7.36
C THR A 188 4.68 -0.56 -8.80
N PHE A 189 5.85 0.01 -9.14
CA PHE A 189 6.45 -0.14 -10.47
C PHE A 189 6.87 -1.57 -10.80
N LEU A 190 7.18 -2.39 -9.77
CA LEU A 190 7.51 -3.80 -9.94
C LEU A 190 6.27 -4.66 -10.23
N LEU A 191 5.06 -4.15 -9.99
CA LEU A 191 3.83 -4.88 -10.28
C LEU A 191 3.44 -4.75 -11.76
N PRO A 192 2.99 -5.84 -12.39
CA PRO A 192 2.41 -5.79 -13.73
C PRO A 192 1.06 -5.04 -13.71
N GLU A 193 0.78 -4.26 -14.76
CA GLU A 193 -0.53 -3.62 -14.94
C GLU A 193 -1.59 -4.68 -15.29
N THR A 194 -2.75 -4.62 -14.62
CA THR A 194 -3.87 -5.58 -14.79
C THR A 194 -4.99 -5.06 -15.68
N ARG A 195 -5.00 -3.76 -16.03
CA ARG A 195 -6.05 -3.15 -16.85
C ARG A 195 -6.25 -3.91 -18.17
N GLY A 196 -7.47 -4.37 -18.42
CA GLY A 196 -7.88 -5.01 -19.67
C GLY A 196 -7.43 -6.47 -19.85
N GLN A 197 -6.94 -7.13 -18.81
CA GLN A 197 -6.47 -8.51 -18.89
C GLN A 197 -7.45 -9.48 -18.25
N VAL A 198 -7.59 -10.67 -18.85
CA VAL A 198 -8.37 -11.76 -18.27
C VAL A 198 -7.67 -12.25 -16.99
N LEU A 199 -8.45 -12.46 -15.93
CA LEU A 199 -7.93 -12.97 -14.66
C LEU A 199 -7.33 -14.37 -14.89
N PRO A 200 -6.11 -14.64 -14.40
CA PRO A 200 -5.49 -15.94 -14.56
C PRO A 200 -6.18 -16.96 -13.64
N ASP A 201 -6.82 -17.97 -14.23
CA ASP A 201 -7.50 -19.01 -13.45
C ASP A 201 -6.53 -20.00 -12.80
N LYS A 202 -5.34 -20.20 -13.37
CA LYS A 202 -4.33 -21.14 -12.87
C LYS A 202 -2.94 -20.52 -12.83
N VAL A 203 -2.11 -20.99 -11.89
CA VAL A 203 -0.69 -20.57 -11.79
C VAL A 203 0.06 -20.87 -13.10
N ALA A 204 -0.26 -21.97 -13.79
CA ALA A 204 0.32 -22.31 -15.09
C ALA A 204 0.03 -21.27 -16.19
N HIS A 205 -1.12 -20.57 -16.14
CA HIS A 205 -1.45 -19.50 -17.10
C HIS A 205 -0.63 -18.23 -16.85
N LEU A 206 -0.27 -17.95 -15.59
CA LEU A 206 0.69 -16.88 -15.26
C LEU A 206 2.09 -17.17 -15.83
N GLU A 207 2.51 -18.44 -15.80
CA GLU A 207 3.81 -18.89 -16.33
C GLU A 207 3.87 -18.85 -17.87
N ALA A 208 2.81 -19.28 -18.57
CA ALA A 208 2.75 -19.19 -20.03
C ALA A 208 2.82 -17.73 -20.52
N ARG A 209 2.14 -16.85 -19.77
CA ARG A 209 2.15 -15.41 -20.03
C ARG A 209 3.50 -14.76 -19.72
N GLU A 210 4.30 -15.36 -18.85
CA GLU A 210 5.70 -14.99 -18.60
C GLU A 210 6.61 -15.35 -19.76
N LYS A 211 6.49 -16.53 -20.37
CA LYS A 211 7.34 -16.88 -21.53
C LYS A 211 7.14 -15.91 -22.70
N ILE A 212 5.89 -15.49 -22.93
CA ILE A 212 5.55 -14.49 -23.96
C ILE A 212 6.10 -13.11 -23.57
N LEU A 213 5.87 -12.66 -22.33
CA LEU A 213 6.36 -11.36 -21.88
C LEU A 213 7.87 -11.32 -21.70
N CYS A 214 8.56 -12.41 -21.39
CA CYS A 214 10.02 -12.46 -21.24
C CYS A 214 10.72 -12.56 -22.60
N GLY A 215 10.10 -13.23 -23.59
CA GLY A 215 10.51 -13.14 -25.00
C GLY A 215 10.31 -11.74 -25.60
N VAL A 216 9.27 -11.01 -25.14
CA VAL A 216 9.05 -9.60 -25.49
C VAL A 216 9.90 -8.66 -24.62
N SER A 217 10.17 -8.97 -23.36
CA SER A 217 10.89 -8.13 -22.40
C SER A 217 12.40 -8.23 -22.56
N SER A 218 12.97 -9.32 -23.08
CA SER A 218 14.36 -9.31 -23.54
C SER A 218 14.54 -8.36 -24.73
N SER A 219 13.52 -8.26 -25.59
CA SER A 219 13.50 -7.33 -26.72
C SER A 219 13.20 -5.88 -26.27
N CYS A 220 12.27 -5.72 -25.33
CA CYS A 220 11.75 -4.42 -24.88
C CYS A 220 12.59 -3.80 -23.74
N PHE A 221 13.32 -4.58 -22.92
CA PHE A 221 14.30 -4.02 -21.98
C PHE A 221 15.55 -3.49 -22.73
N VAL A 222 15.87 -4.07 -23.89
CA VAL A 222 16.88 -3.53 -24.81
C VAL A 222 16.35 -2.28 -25.53
N GLU A 223 15.11 -2.28 -26.02
CA GLU A 223 14.52 -1.09 -26.67
C GLU A 223 14.23 0.08 -25.72
N ALA A 224 13.75 -0.17 -24.50
CA ALA A 224 13.49 0.89 -23.52
C ALA A 224 14.79 1.54 -22.99
N CYS A 225 15.91 0.82 -23.02
CA CYS A 225 17.24 1.37 -22.71
C CYS A 225 17.85 2.13 -23.90
N SER A 226 17.48 1.78 -25.14
CA SER A 226 17.90 2.47 -26.37
C SER A 226 17.15 3.80 -26.62
N LEU A 227 15.96 3.99 -26.06
CA LEU A 227 15.14 5.20 -26.22
C LEU A 227 15.43 6.28 -25.16
N CYS A 228 16.47 6.10 -24.34
CA CYS A 228 16.89 7.03 -23.28
C CYS A 228 18.32 7.57 -23.47
N VAL A 229 18.77 7.69 -24.73
CA VAL A 229 19.98 8.45 -25.14
C VAL A 229 19.65 9.31 -26.34
#